data_AF-A0A947T3W3-F1
#
_entry.id   AF-A0A947T3W3-F1
#
_cell.length_a   1.000
_cell.length_b   1.000
_cell.length_c   1.000
_cell.angle_alpha   90.00
_cell.angle_beta   90.00
_cell.angle_gamma   90.00
#
_symmetry.space_group_name_H-M   'P 1'
#
loop_
_entity.id
_entity.type
_entity.pdbx_description
1 polymer ?
#
loop_
_entity_poly.entity_id
_entity_poly.type
_entity_poly.pdbx_seq_one_letter_code
_entity_poly.pdbx_strand_id
1 'polypeptide(L)'
;MSGSLLSVVESLDHIYERVVADPGVREADLVSWVGEALMALEPPVDKRISREARRVGRLALRLREFWGRPEMHSRAPQDWRSAVDEALGSRGWQPTLDIIRFGLENDPSPELFEEMQYRFAVVHFRPWLEGIDYLSYLAARDDL
;
A
#
# COMPACT_ATOMS: atom_id res chain seq x y z
N MET A 1 -4.78 7.19 -21.32
CA MET A 1 -4.57 7.87 -20.02
C MET A 1 -3.66 6.97 -19.23
N SER A 2 -2.40 7.37 -19.06
CA SER A 2 -1.49 6.73 -18.12
C SER A 2 -2.03 6.97 -16.71
N GLY A 3 -2.21 5.91 -15.93
CA GLY A 3 -2.52 5.99 -14.51
C GLY A 3 -1.26 6.34 -13.71
N SER A 4 -1.43 7.06 -12.60
CA SER A 4 -0.33 7.46 -11.72
C SER A 4 0.05 6.33 -10.77
N LEU A 5 1.25 6.40 -10.17
CA LEU A 5 1.65 5.48 -9.09
C LEU A 5 0.69 5.51 -7.90
N LEU A 6 0.07 6.66 -7.64
CA LEU A 6 -0.95 6.80 -6.61
C LEU A 6 -2.16 5.90 -6.91
N SER A 7 -2.65 5.87 -8.16
CA SER A 7 -3.76 5.00 -8.55
C SER A 7 -3.46 3.51 -8.38
N VAL A 8 -2.19 3.11 -8.57
CA VAL A 8 -1.73 1.74 -8.29
C VAL A 8 -1.79 1.45 -6.80
N VAL A 9 -1.31 2.38 -5.96
CA VAL A 9 -1.32 2.23 -4.50
C VAL A 9 -2.75 2.13 -3.96
N GLU A 10 -3.65 3.00 -4.42
CA GLU A 10 -5.08 2.96 -4.08
C GLU A 10 -5.72 1.63 -4.48
N SER A 11 -5.42 1.15 -5.70
CA SER A 11 -5.92 -0.14 -6.17
C SER A 11 -5.40 -1.30 -5.33
N LEU A 12 -4.15 -1.26 -4.89
CA LEU A 12 -3.55 -2.26 -4.01
C LEU A 12 -4.14 -2.23 -2.59
N ASP A 13 -4.42 -1.05 -2.04
CA ASP A 13 -5.12 -0.90 -0.77
C ASP A 13 -6.56 -1.44 -0.86
N HIS A 14 -7.23 -1.20 -1.99
CA HIS A 14 -8.58 -1.72 -2.22
C HIS A 14 -8.63 -3.26 -2.26
N ILE A 15 -7.53 -3.93 -2.60
CA ILE A 15 -7.43 -5.40 -2.45
C ILE A 15 -7.57 -5.80 -0.98
N TYR A 16 -6.93 -5.10 -0.05
CA TYR A 16 -7.09 -5.37 1.37
C TYR A 16 -8.51 -5.10 1.84
N GLU A 17 -9.08 -3.97 1.45
CA GLU A 17 -10.47 -3.64 1.77
C GLU A 17 -11.45 -4.74 1.33
N ARG A 18 -11.32 -5.22 0.10
CA ARG A 18 -12.16 -6.31 -0.43
C ARG A 18 -11.98 -7.62 0.32
N VAL A 19 -10.75 -7.97 0.69
CA VAL A 19 -10.44 -9.19 1.46
C VAL A 19 -11.03 -9.13 2.87
N VAL A 20 -10.98 -7.96 3.51
CA VAL A 20 -11.57 -7.77 4.84
C VAL A 20 -13.09 -7.84 4.76
N ALA A 21 -13.69 -7.24 3.72
CA ALA A 21 -15.13 -7.28 3.51
C ALA A 21 -15.64 -8.70 3.19
N ASP A 22 -14.87 -9.48 2.43
CA ASP A 22 -15.18 -10.86 2.08
C ASP A 22 -13.92 -11.75 2.14
N PRO A 23 -13.68 -12.46 3.26
CA PRO A 23 -12.59 -13.44 3.36
C PRO A 23 -12.80 -14.69 2.49
N GLY A 24 -13.95 -14.84 1.81
CA GLY A 24 -14.24 -15.93 0.88
C GLY A 24 -13.57 -15.79 -0.50
N VAL A 25 -12.87 -14.68 -0.75
CA VAL A 25 -12.21 -14.39 -2.03
C VAL A 25 -11.18 -15.45 -2.43
N ARG A 26 -11.20 -15.85 -3.71
CA ARG A 26 -10.31 -16.90 -4.19
C ARG A 26 -8.94 -16.33 -4.49
N GLU A 27 -7.92 -17.18 -4.41
CA GLU A 27 -6.54 -16.77 -4.72
C GLU A 27 -6.39 -16.26 -6.17
N ALA A 28 -7.11 -16.88 -7.12
CA ALA A 28 -7.13 -16.42 -8.50
C ALA A 28 -7.66 -14.98 -8.65
N ASP A 29 -8.61 -14.58 -7.80
CA ASP A 29 -9.17 -13.23 -7.83
C ASP A 29 -8.11 -12.22 -7.36
N LEU A 30 -7.33 -12.55 -6.32
CA LEU A 30 -6.22 -11.71 -5.84
C LEU A 30 -5.13 -11.52 -6.90
N VAL A 31 -4.79 -12.59 -7.63
CA VAL A 31 -3.83 -12.52 -8.74
C VAL A 31 -4.35 -11.60 -9.85
N SER A 32 -5.64 -11.70 -10.19
CA SER A 32 -6.28 -10.82 -11.17
C SER A 32 -6.22 -9.36 -10.73
N TRP A 33 -6.62 -9.06 -9.49
CA TRP A 33 -6.67 -7.67 -9.00
C TRP A 33 -5.28 -7.04 -8.89
N VAL A 34 -4.25 -7.80 -8.51
CA VAL A 34 -2.86 -7.31 -8.56
C VAL A 34 -2.44 -6.99 -10.00
N GLY A 35 -2.84 -7.83 -10.97
CA GLY A 35 -2.62 -7.57 -12.39
C GLY A 35 -3.32 -6.30 -12.87
N GLU A 36 -4.60 -6.16 -12.53
CA GLU A 36 -5.44 -4.99 -12.85
C GLU A 36 -4.86 -3.70 -12.26
N ALA A 37 -4.40 -3.73 -11.00
CA ALA A 37 -3.75 -2.58 -10.37
C ALA A 37 -2.51 -2.10 -11.14
N LEU A 38 -1.73 -3.03 -11.70
CA LEU A 38 -0.54 -2.70 -12.49
C LEU A 38 -0.87 -2.23 -13.92
N MET A 39 -2.06 -2.53 -14.45
CA MET A 39 -2.50 -2.05 -15.76
C MET A 39 -2.72 -0.54 -15.81
N ALA A 40 -2.81 0.12 -14.66
CA ALA A 40 -2.82 1.58 -14.58
C ALA A 40 -1.51 2.19 -15.13
N LEU A 41 -0.38 1.46 -15.06
CA LEU A 41 0.91 1.95 -15.53
C LEU A 41 1.14 1.61 -17.00
N GLU A 42 1.84 2.50 -17.72
CA GLU A 42 2.30 2.20 -19.07
C GLU A 42 3.42 1.14 -19.04
N PRO A 43 3.38 0.13 -19.93
CA PRO A 43 4.48 -0.82 -20.06
C PRO A 43 5.75 -0.16 -20.63
N PRO A 44 6.95 -0.58 -20.18
CA PRO A 44 7.21 -1.63 -19.19
C PRO A 44 7.06 -1.14 -17.75
N VAL A 45 6.40 -1.94 -16.91
CA VAL A 45 6.30 -1.66 -15.47
C VAL A 45 7.62 -1.97 -14.77
N ASP A 46 8.06 -1.06 -13.89
CA ASP A 46 9.28 -1.25 -13.10
C ASP A 46 9.23 -2.54 -12.25
N LYS A 47 10.37 -3.22 -12.14
CA LYS A 47 10.50 -4.48 -11.41
C LYS A 47 10.27 -4.32 -9.90
N ARG A 48 10.68 -3.20 -9.30
CA ARG A 48 10.46 -2.88 -7.88
C ARG A 48 8.97 -2.73 -7.60
N ILE A 49 8.26 -1.97 -8.43
CA ILE A 49 6.79 -1.82 -8.33
C ILE A 49 6.12 -3.20 -8.45
N SER A 50 6.47 -3.96 -9.49
CA SER A 50 5.91 -5.30 -9.71
C SER A 50 6.17 -6.25 -8.52
N ARG A 51 7.33 -6.14 -7.87
CA ARG A 51 7.69 -6.97 -6.71
C ARG A 51 6.84 -6.62 -5.49
N GLU A 52 6.65 -5.34 -5.20
CA GLU A 52 5.86 -4.89 -4.06
C GLU A 52 4.36 -5.15 -4.28
N ALA A 53 3.84 -4.97 -5.50
CA ALA A 53 2.47 -5.35 -5.85
C ALA A 53 2.20 -6.86 -5.63
N ARG A 54 3.13 -7.73 -6.02
CA ARG A 54 3.05 -9.17 -5.69
C ARG A 54 3.13 -9.44 -4.19
N ARG A 55 3.85 -8.60 -3.44
CA ARG A 55 3.93 -8.71 -1.98
C ARG A 55 2.60 -8.33 -1.33
N VAL A 56 1.89 -7.33 -1.85
CA VAL A 56 0.51 -7.03 -1.46
C VAL A 56 -0.37 -8.26 -1.64
N GLY A 57 -0.36 -8.91 -2.81
CA GLY A 57 -1.15 -10.13 -3.04
C GLY A 57 -0.84 -11.26 -2.03
N ARG A 58 0.44 -11.48 -1.67
CA ARG A 58 0.81 -12.46 -0.64
C ARG A 58 0.32 -12.08 0.76
N LEU A 59 0.33 -10.79 1.09
CA LEU A 59 -0.20 -10.29 2.37
C LEU A 59 -1.72 -10.36 2.40
N ALA A 60 -2.38 -10.13 1.27
CA ALA A 60 -3.83 -10.28 1.12
C ALA A 60 -4.27 -11.73 1.36
N LEU A 61 -3.48 -12.72 0.94
CA LEU A 61 -3.72 -14.13 1.29
C LEU A 61 -3.67 -14.38 2.81
N ARG A 62 -2.71 -13.78 3.51
CA ARG A 62 -2.60 -13.89 4.97
C ARG A 62 -3.75 -13.16 5.69
N LEU A 63 -4.12 -12.00 5.18
CA LEU A 63 -5.26 -11.22 5.67
C LEU A 63 -6.55 -12.04 5.55
N ARG A 64 -6.75 -12.68 4.39
CA ARG A 64 -7.86 -13.61 4.14
C ARG A 64 -7.87 -14.77 5.13
N GLU A 65 -6.72 -15.41 5.34
CA GLU A 65 -6.60 -16.53 6.29
C GLU A 65 -6.93 -16.13 7.73
N PHE A 66 -6.53 -14.92 8.14
CA PHE A 66 -6.82 -14.39 9.46
C PHE A 66 -8.32 -14.11 9.65
N TRP A 67 -8.92 -13.35 8.74
CA TRP A 67 -10.35 -12.96 8.82
C TRP A 67 -11.32 -14.07 8.44
N GLY A 68 -10.85 -15.13 7.76
CA GLY A 68 -11.61 -16.34 7.51
C GLY A 68 -11.75 -17.27 8.72
N ARG A 69 -11.15 -16.92 9.86
CA ARG A 69 -11.13 -17.71 11.10
C ARG A 69 -11.74 -16.91 12.25
N PRO A 70 -13.06 -17.06 12.50
CA PRO A 70 -13.75 -16.30 13.55
C PRO A 70 -13.12 -16.43 14.94
N GLU A 71 -12.42 -17.52 15.23
CA GLU A 71 -11.70 -17.76 16.49
C GLU A 71 -10.46 -16.88 16.69
N MET A 72 -9.92 -16.27 15.63
CA MET A 72 -8.72 -15.44 15.67
C MET A 72 -9.01 -13.99 16.08
N HIS A 73 -10.26 -13.57 16.04
CA HIS A 73 -10.65 -12.18 16.30
C HIS A 73 -11.92 -12.10 17.16
N SER A 74 -11.85 -11.35 18.26
CA SER A 74 -12.96 -11.26 19.22
C SER A 74 -14.01 -10.22 18.85
N ARG A 75 -13.71 -9.33 17.90
CA ARG A 75 -14.55 -8.20 17.49
C ARG A 75 -14.42 -7.97 15.99
N ALA A 76 -15.47 -7.42 15.39
CA ALA A 76 -15.38 -6.90 14.04
C ALA A 76 -14.50 -5.64 14.03
N PRO A 77 -13.63 -5.46 13.02
CA PRO A 77 -12.80 -4.28 12.91
C PRO A 77 -13.66 -3.04 12.59
N GLN A 78 -13.24 -1.87 13.07
CA GLN A 78 -13.95 -0.61 12.82
C GLN A 78 -13.95 -0.22 11.34
N ASP A 79 -12.82 -0.44 10.69
CA ASP A 79 -12.62 -0.25 9.26
C ASP A 79 -11.58 -1.25 8.72
N TRP A 80 -11.41 -1.29 7.41
CA TRP A 80 -10.45 -2.20 6.79
C TRP A 80 -9.00 -1.92 7.18
N ARG A 81 -8.66 -0.66 7.52
CA ARG A 81 -7.30 -0.26 7.91
C ARG A 81 -6.94 -0.88 9.26
N SER A 82 -7.83 -0.75 10.23
CA SER A 82 -7.75 -1.38 11.54
C SER A 82 -7.67 -2.91 11.41
N ALA A 83 -8.38 -3.48 10.43
CA ALA A 83 -8.33 -4.91 10.16
C ALA A 83 -6.97 -5.38 9.62
N VAL A 84 -6.32 -4.55 8.77
CA VAL A 84 -4.95 -4.78 8.29
C VAL A 84 -3.96 -4.65 9.44
N ASP A 85 -4.12 -3.64 10.29
CA ASP A 85 -3.26 -3.43 11.46
C ASP A 85 -3.32 -4.61 12.43
N GLU A 86 -4.51 -5.13 12.71
CA GLU A 86 -4.71 -6.27 13.60
C GLU A 86 -4.07 -7.55 13.03
N ALA A 87 -4.29 -7.85 11.75
CA ALA A 87 -3.83 -9.09 11.15
C ALA A 87 -2.35 -9.08 10.74
N LEU A 88 -1.84 -7.94 10.28
CA LEU A 88 -0.53 -7.83 9.62
C LEU A 88 0.41 -6.79 10.28
N GLY A 89 -0.13 -5.86 11.07
CA GLY A 89 0.59 -4.71 11.61
C GLY A 89 1.29 -3.89 10.53
N SER A 90 2.42 -3.27 10.88
CA SER A 90 3.21 -2.43 9.95
C SER A 90 3.64 -3.14 8.66
N ARG A 91 3.71 -4.49 8.67
CA ARG A 91 4.09 -5.27 7.49
C ARG A 91 3.04 -5.22 6.38
N GLY A 92 1.77 -4.95 6.70
CA GLY A 92 0.69 -4.76 5.72
C GLY A 92 0.91 -3.51 4.87
N TRP A 93 1.48 -2.46 5.46
CA TRP A 93 1.64 -1.14 4.84
C TRP A 93 2.98 -0.93 4.14
N GLN A 94 4.00 -1.72 4.52
CA GLN A 94 5.35 -1.59 3.96
C GLN A 94 5.40 -1.64 2.41
N PRO A 95 4.70 -2.54 1.69
CA PRO A 95 4.82 -2.61 0.24
C PRO A 95 4.30 -1.35 -0.47
N THR A 96 3.17 -0.80 -0.03
CA THR A 96 2.62 0.42 -0.64
C THR A 96 3.46 1.65 -0.27
N LEU A 97 4.01 1.72 0.96
CA LEU A 97 5.04 2.70 1.33
C LEU A 97 6.28 2.59 0.41
N ASP A 98 6.73 1.37 0.09
CA ASP A 98 7.89 1.14 -0.75
C ASP A 98 7.67 1.59 -2.20
N ILE A 99 6.43 1.50 -2.71
CA ILE A 99 6.01 2.03 -4.02
C ILE A 99 5.95 3.56 -3.99
N ILE A 100 5.37 4.15 -2.95
CA ILE A 100 5.32 5.61 -2.79
C ILE A 100 6.72 6.22 -2.73
N ARG A 101 7.60 5.61 -1.93
CA ARG A 101 9.01 6.00 -1.86
C ARG A 101 9.69 5.95 -3.23
N PHE A 102 9.43 4.89 -4.02
CA PHE A 102 9.94 4.83 -5.39
C PHE A 102 9.39 5.97 -6.25
N GLY A 103 8.11 6.30 -6.14
CA GLY A 103 7.51 7.45 -6.81
C GLY A 103 8.22 8.76 -6.46
N LEU A 104 8.43 9.03 -5.17
CA LEU A 104 9.15 10.22 -4.69
C LEU A 104 10.61 10.32 -5.16
N GLU A 105 11.28 9.17 -5.27
CA GLU A 105 12.66 9.09 -5.77
C GLU A 105 12.74 9.48 -7.26
N ASN A 106 11.73 9.13 -8.07
CA ASN A 106 11.82 9.23 -9.54
C ASN A 106 11.01 10.39 -10.14
N ASP A 107 9.80 10.62 -9.65
CA ASP A 107 8.87 11.64 -10.14
C ASP A 107 8.06 12.18 -8.95
N PRO A 108 8.68 13.03 -8.11
CA PRO A 108 8.07 13.47 -6.86
C PRO A 108 6.85 14.33 -7.12
N SER A 109 5.76 14.07 -6.41
CA SER A 109 4.55 14.89 -6.43
C SER A 109 4.12 15.26 -5.01
N PRO A 110 3.36 16.36 -4.83
CA PRO A 110 2.78 16.70 -3.53
C PRO A 110 1.96 15.55 -2.92
N GLU A 111 1.18 14.85 -3.74
CA GLU A 111 0.30 13.76 -3.30
C GLU A 111 1.11 12.56 -2.82
N LEU A 112 2.19 12.20 -3.53
CA LEU A 112 3.11 11.14 -3.08
C LEU A 112 3.84 11.52 -1.78
N PHE A 113 4.12 12.80 -1.58
CA PHE A 113 4.76 13.30 -0.37
C PHE A 113 3.83 13.18 0.84
N GLU A 114 2.57 13.59 0.71
CA GLU A 114 1.55 13.44 1.75
C GLU A 114 1.33 11.97 2.12
N GLU A 115 1.19 11.09 1.13
CA GLU A 115 1.06 9.65 1.33
C GLU A 115 2.28 9.04 2.03
N MET A 116 3.50 9.51 1.69
CA MET A 116 4.72 9.07 2.35
C MET A 116 4.72 9.47 3.82
N GLN A 117 4.36 10.72 4.15
CA GLN A 117 4.27 11.16 5.54
C GLN A 117 3.27 10.33 6.34
N TYR A 118 2.07 10.13 5.80
CA TYR A 118 1.02 9.34 6.43
C TYR A 118 1.47 7.90 6.68
N ARG A 119 1.91 7.19 5.62
CA ARG A 119 2.24 5.76 5.74
C ARG A 119 3.53 5.50 6.49
N PHE A 120 4.51 6.40 6.41
CA PHE A 120 5.74 6.25 7.18
C PHE A 120 5.45 6.28 8.68
N ALA A 121 4.53 7.14 9.13
CA ALA A 121 4.09 7.17 10.51
C ALA A 121 3.41 5.84 10.93
N VAL A 122 2.58 5.25 10.06
CA VAL A 122 1.96 3.95 10.30
C VAL A 122 2.98 2.81 10.37
N VAL A 123 3.97 2.80 9.47
CA VAL A 123 4.96 1.71 9.37
C VAL A 123 6.03 1.80 10.44
N HIS A 124 6.53 3.01 10.71
CA HIS A 124 7.70 3.25 11.56
C HIS A 124 7.36 3.85 12.92
N PHE A 125 6.09 4.13 13.20
CA PHE A 125 5.60 4.70 14.45
C PHE A 125 6.31 6.00 14.85
N ARG A 126 6.71 6.80 13.84
CA ARG A 126 7.37 8.10 13.99
C ARG A 126 7.11 8.96 12.75
N PRO A 127 7.08 10.30 12.85
CA PRO A 127 6.88 11.15 11.69
C PRO A 127 8.04 11.06 10.69
N TRP A 128 7.73 11.25 9.41
CA TRP A 128 8.72 11.43 8.34
C TRP A 128 8.88 12.92 8.05
N LEU A 129 10.10 13.43 8.17
CA LEU A 129 10.43 14.84 7.92
C LEU A 129 9.44 15.79 8.63
N GLU A 130 9.32 15.65 9.96
CA GLU A 130 8.38 16.42 10.76
C GLU A 130 8.57 17.93 10.54
N GLY A 131 7.47 18.62 10.19
CA GLY A 131 7.48 20.07 9.95
C GLY A 131 8.07 20.50 8.61
N ILE A 132 8.48 19.56 7.76
CA ILE A 132 8.96 19.84 6.39
C ILE A 132 7.78 19.74 5.43
N ASP A 133 7.57 20.78 4.63
CA ASP A 133 6.62 20.79 3.53
C ASP A 133 7.23 20.26 2.23
N TYR A 134 6.39 20.00 1.22
CA TYR A 134 6.82 19.45 -0.05
C TYR A 134 7.87 20.33 -0.77
N LEU A 135 7.72 21.66 -0.73
CA LEU A 135 8.65 22.58 -1.40
C LEU A 135 10.04 22.57 -0.72
N SER A 136 10.07 22.53 0.61
CA SER A 136 11.30 22.41 1.40
C SER A 136 11.96 21.05 1.20
N TYR A 137 11.17 19.98 1.10
CA TYR A 137 11.65 18.65 0.73
C TYR A 137 12.32 18.67 -0.64
N LEU A 138 11.68 19.24 -1.67
CA LEU A 138 12.27 19.34 -3.00
C LEU A 138 13.57 20.13 -3.00
N ALA A 139 13.62 21.25 -2.27
CA ALA A 139 14.81 22.10 -2.19
C ALA A 139 15.99 21.40 -1.50
N ALA A 140 15.72 20.52 -0.53
CA ALA A 140 16.74 19.77 0.21
C ALA A 140 17.11 18.43 -0.45
N ARG A 141 16.35 17.96 -1.45
CA ARG A 141 16.47 16.59 -1.98
C ARG A 141 17.84 16.31 -2.60
N ASP A 142 18.50 17.31 -3.16
CA ASP A 142 19.84 17.14 -3.75
C ASP A 142 20.95 17.07 -2.67
N ASP A 143 20.63 17.42 -1.42
CA ASP A 143 21.53 17.45 -0.26
C ASP A 143 21.25 16.35 0.79
N LEU A 144 20.20 15.52 0.59
CA LEU A 144 19.76 14.43 1.49
C LEU A 144 20.20 13.05 1.03
#